data_AF-A0A3A5WBU1-F1
#
_entry.id   AF-A0A3A5WBU1-F1
#
_cell.length_a   1.000
_cell.length_b   1.000
_cell.length_c   1.000
_cell.angle_alpha   90.00
_cell.angle_beta   90.00
_cell.angle_gamma   90.00
#
_symmetry.space_group_name_H-M   'P 1'
#
loop_
_entity.id
_entity.type
_entity.pdbx_description
1 polymer ?
#
loop_
_entity_poly.entity_id
_entity_poly.type
_entity_poly.pdbx_seq_one_letter_code
_entity_poly.pdbx_strand_id
1 'polypeptide(L)'
;MDWVEVETPGPGPKMLWPMAWSLLPLVGGLLLLIRDGSLLATSFLAMGIMLSLIAVWIGTTNMPGRVDMLVLLVSPFGAFILFFQPPEIIQAIIALIIWTINYRTAAFLSALSGKSYRCKWDPRVPLPEIDGATYLHRKWAARPLFRIGSNVVRGIRVGSDIMLESDTPITFTFSDE
;
A
#
# COMPACT_ATOMS: atom_id res chain seq x y z
N MET A 1 -15.54 -24.14 12.43
CA MET A 1 -14.15 -23.64 12.53
C MET A 1 -14.23 -22.15 12.72
N ASP A 2 -13.60 -21.63 13.77
CA ASP A 2 -13.77 -20.23 14.16
C ASP A 2 -12.58 -19.41 13.66
N TRP A 3 -12.90 -18.41 12.84
CA TRP A 3 -11.93 -17.40 12.42
C TRP A 3 -11.79 -16.37 13.53
N VAL A 4 -10.57 -16.20 14.03
CA VAL A 4 -10.24 -15.18 15.02
C VAL A 4 -9.72 -13.95 14.29
N GLU A 5 -10.32 -12.80 14.56
CA GLU A 5 -9.81 -11.52 14.07
C GLU A 5 -8.49 -11.20 14.79
N VAL A 6 -7.43 -10.96 14.00
CA VAL A 6 -6.10 -10.61 14.48
C VAL A 6 -5.63 -9.36 13.77
N GLU A 7 -5.17 -8.39 14.56
CA GLU A 7 -4.50 -7.21 14.02
C GLU A 7 -3.14 -7.62 13.41
N THR A 8 -2.97 -7.35 12.12
CA THR A 8 -1.67 -7.48 11.46
C THR A 8 -0.93 -6.16 11.54
N PRO A 9 0.41 -6.21 11.76
CA PRO A 9 1.21 -5.00 11.78
C PRO A 9 1.03 -4.27 10.44
N GLY A 10 0.58 -3.02 10.54
CA GLY A 10 0.43 -2.15 9.40
C GLY A 10 1.76 -1.81 8.72
N PRO A 11 1.73 -0.98 7.67
CA PRO A 11 2.94 -0.48 7.02
C PRO A 11 3.90 0.19 8.02
N GLY A 12 3.33 0.83 9.05
CA GLY A 12 4.05 1.44 10.17
C GLY A 12 4.88 2.66 9.77
N PRO A 13 5.52 3.35 10.72
CA PRO A 13 6.21 4.62 10.46
C PRO A 13 7.41 4.50 9.51
N LYS A 14 7.97 3.30 9.33
CA LYS A 14 9.09 3.07 8.41
C LYS A 14 8.73 3.39 6.95
N MET A 15 7.44 3.26 6.57
CA MET A 15 6.99 3.62 5.22
C MET A 15 7.13 5.12 4.91
N LEU A 16 7.26 5.98 5.93
CA LEU A 16 7.39 7.43 5.79
C LEU A 16 8.82 7.86 5.45
N TRP A 17 9.77 6.93 5.37
CA TRP A 17 11.16 7.25 5.05
C TRP A 17 11.29 7.99 3.71
N PRO A 18 10.70 7.53 2.57
CA PRO A 18 10.75 8.30 1.32
C PRO A 18 10.06 9.67 1.44
N MET A 19 9.03 9.77 2.29
CA MET A 19 8.33 11.03 2.55
C MET A 19 9.27 12.05 3.21
N ALA A 20 10.06 11.65 4.21
CA ALA A 20 11.03 12.53 4.85
C ALA A 20 12.13 12.98 3.87
N TRP A 21 12.65 12.05 3.06
CA TRP A 21 13.68 12.36 2.06
C TRP A 21 13.20 13.25 0.92
N SER A 22 11.90 13.21 0.60
CA SER A 22 11.31 14.07 -0.42
C SER A 22 11.41 15.56 -0.11
N LEU A 23 11.57 15.94 1.17
CA LEU A 23 11.71 17.34 1.59
C LEU A 23 12.99 17.98 1.05
N LEU A 24 14.09 17.23 0.93
CA LEU A 24 15.37 17.76 0.44
C LEU A 24 15.25 18.36 -0.96
N PRO A 25 14.79 17.60 -1.98
CA PRO A 25 14.62 18.18 -3.31
C PRO A 25 13.46 19.17 -3.40
N LEU A 26 12.42 19.06 -2.57
CA LEU A 26 11.37 20.08 -2.52
C LEU A 26 11.89 21.43 -2.05
N VAL A 27 12.58 21.46 -0.91
CA VAL A 27 13.17 22.70 -0.38
C VAL A 27 14.23 23.23 -1.33
N GLY A 28 15.08 22.35 -1.88
CA GLY A 28 16.06 22.74 -2.91
C GLY A 28 15.40 23.37 -4.13
N GLY A 29 14.31 22.79 -4.63
CA GLY A 29 13.55 23.32 -5.77
C GLY A 29 12.91 24.68 -5.47
N LEU A 30 12.31 24.85 -4.29
CA LEU A 30 11.72 26.12 -3.85
C LEU A 30 12.78 27.23 -3.70
N LEU A 31 13.95 26.90 -3.14
CA LEU A 31 15.06 27.85 -3.04
C LEU A 31 15.62 28.24 -4.41
N LEU A 32 15.69 27.27 -5.34
CA LEU A 32 16.12 27.53 -6.71
C LEU A 32 15.14 28.41 -7.46
N LEU A 33 13.82 28.23 -7.28
CA LEU A 33 12.81 29.12 -7.88
C LEU A 33 13.01 30.58 -7.50
N ILE A 34 13.45 30.88 -6.26
CA ILE A 34 13.71 32.26 -5.80
C ILE A 34 14.93 32.87 -6.50
N ARG A 35 15.91 32.02 -6.85
CA ARG A 35 17.16 32.48 -7.47
C ARG A 35 17.00 32.63 -8.98
N ASP A 36 16.59 31.54 -9.63
CA ASP A 36 16.38 31.42 -11.07
C ASP A 36 15.35 30.30 -11.31
N GLY A 37 14.17 30.63 -11.85
CA GLY A 37 13.07 29.70 -12.24
C GLY A 37 13.39 28.67 -13.33
N SER A 38 14.64 28.23 -13.37
CA SER A 38 15.23 27.29 -14.31
C SER A 38 14.61 25.89 -14.26
N LEU A 39 14.82 25.13 -15.33
CA LEU A 39 14.47 23.71 -15.43
C LEU A 39 15.01 22.86 -14.26
N LEU A 40 16.12 23.30 -13.65
CA LEU A 40 16.70 22.65 -12.48
C LEU A 40 15.76 22.74 -11.27
N ALA A 41 15.19 23.92 -11.02
CA ALA A 41 14.23 24.13 -9.94
C ALA A 41 13.01 23.22 -10.12
N THR A 42 12.47 23.21 -11.34
CA THR A 42 11.36 22.33 -11.75
C THR A 42 11.68 20.84 -11.53
N SER A 43 12.88 20.41 -11.93
CA SER A 43 13.33 19.02 -11.78
C SER A 43 13.43 18.60 -10.31
N PHE A 44 13.91 19.50 -9.45
CA PHE A 44 13.98 19.28 -8.00
C PHE A 44 12.59 19.16 -7.39
N LEU A 45 11.65 20.05 -7.74
CA LEU A 45 10.26 19.97 -7.28
C LEU A 45 9.59 18.66 -7.73
N ALA A 46 9.74 18.29 -9.00
CA ALA A 46 9.20 17.04 -9.55
C ALA A 46 9.81 15.81 -8.84
N MET A 47 11.11 15.81 -8.58
CA MET A 47 11.78 14.74 -7.84
C MET A 47 11.25 14.60 -6.41
N GLY A 48 11.01 15.70 -5.71
CA GLY A 48 10.37 15.67 -4.39
C GLY A 48 8.96 15.11 -4.43
N ILE A 49 8.13 15.52 -5.39
CA ILE A 49 6.80 14.95 -5.59
C ILE A 49 6.89 13.43 -5.81
N MET A 50 7.75 12.97 -6.72
CA MET A 50 7.87 11.54 -7.04
C MET A 50 8.43 10.72 -5.87
N LEU A 51 9.38 11.24 -5.10
CA LEU A 51 9.88 10.57 -3.89
C LEU A 51 8.79 10.45 -2.81
N SER A 52 7.96 11.49 -2.64
CA SER A 52 6.83 11.42 -1.70
C SER A 52 5.76 10.40 -2.14
N LEU A 53 5.56 10.22 -3.44
CA LEU A 53 4.67 9.19 -3.99
C LEU A 53 5.15 7.77 -3.66
N ILE A 54 6.47 7.52 -3.59
CA ILE A 54 7.00 6.20 -3.22
C ILE A 54 6.53 5.78 -1.82
N ALA A 55 6.44 6.71 -0.87
CA ALA A 55 5.90 6.40 0.45
C ALA A 55 4.44 5.95 0.35
N VAL A 56 3.61 6.69 -0.40
CA VAL A 56 2.21 6.32 -0.64
C VAL A 56 2.13 4.94 -1.30
N TRP A 57 2.93 4.69 -2.33
CA TRP A 57 2.99 3.41 -3.05
C TRP A 57 3.32 2.22 -2.14
N ILE A 58 4.28 2.38 -1.24
CA ILE A 58 4.61 1.35 -0.23
C ILE A 58 3.40 1.09 0.66
N GLY A 59 2.72 2.13 1.15
CA GLY A 59 1.54 1.99 1.99
C GLY A 59 0.38 1.31 1.25
N THR A 60 0.09 1.70 0.02
CA THR A 60 -1.00 1.12 -0.78
C THR A 60 -0.73 -0.32 -1.19
N THR A 61 0.54 -0.68 -1.41
CA THR A 61 0.94 -2.07 -1.70
C THR A 61 0.75 -2.97 -0.47
N ASN A 62 1.01 -2.44 0.73
CA ASN A 62 0.82 -3.16 1.98
C ASN A 62 -0.65 -3.22 2.42
N MET A 63 -1.46 -2.23 2.04
CA MET A 63 -2.87 -2.10 2.39
C MET A 63 -3.73 -1.83 1.14
N PRO A 64 -3.91 -2.84 0.26
CA PRO A 64 -4.64 -2.67 -0.99
C PRO A 64 -6.11 -2.29 -0.75
N GLY A 65 -6.67 -1.43 -1.63
CA GLY A 65 -8.06 -0.99 -1.57
C GLY A 65 -8.39 0.07 -0.51
N ARG A 66 -7.41 0.52 0.28
CA ARG A 66 -7.59 1.59 1.28
C ARG A 66 -7.48 3.01 0.74
N VAL A 67 -6.97 3.16 -0.48
CA VAL A 67 -6.80 4.45 -1.16
C VAL A 67 -7.27 4.30 -2.60
N ASP A 68 -8.00 5.30 -3.08
CA ASP A 68 -8.44 5.37 -4.48
C ASP A 68 -7.23 5.51 -5.42
N MET A 69 -7.21 4.73 -6.51
CA MET A 69 -6.18 4.83 -7.54
C MET A 69 -6.06 6.22 -8.14
N LEU A 70 -7.13 7.03 -8.15
CA LEU A 70 -7.07 8.41 -8.62
C LEU A 70 -6.09 9.27 -7.81
N VAL A 71 -5.90 8.99 -6.52
CA VAL A 71 -4.95 9.73 -5.67
C VAL A 71 -3.51 9.49 -6.11
N LEU A 72 -3.19 8.26 -6.54
CA LEU A 72 -1.85 7.89 -7.02
C LEU A 72 -1.49 8.61 -8.32
N LEU A 73 -2.48 8.98 -9.13
CA LEU A 73 -2.30 9.69 -10.40
C LEU A 73 -1.95 11.18 -10.23
N VAL A 74 -2.36 11.80 -9.11
CA VAL A 74 -2.12 13.24 -8.87
C VAL A 74 -0.63 13.60 -8.95
N SER A 75 0.24 12.74 -8.42
CA SER A 75 1.69 13.00 -8.38
C SER A 75 2.35 12.97 -9.75
N PRO A 76 2.20 11.92 -10.59
CA PRO A 76 2.72 11.93 -11.96
C PRO A 76 2.19 13.09 -12.80
N PHE A 77 0.89 13.42 -12.70
CA PHE A 77 0.32 14.55 -13.45
C PHE A 77 0.91 15.88 -13.00
N GLY A 78 1.02 16.11 -11.70
CA GLY A 78 1.64 17.35 -11.19
C GLY A 78 3.10 17.48 -11.58
N ALA A 79 3.88 16.40 -11.42
CA ALA A 79 5.27 16.37 -11.84
C ALA A 79 5.42 16.68 -13.34
N PHE A 80 4.54 16.12 -14.18
CA PHE A 80 4.51 16.41 -15.61
C PHE A 80 4.13 17.86 -15.92
N ILE A 81 3.10 18.41 -15.25
CA ILE A 81 2.67 19.81 -15.39
C ILE A 81 3.82 20.78 -15.09
N LEU A 82 4.64 20.48 -14.08
CA LEU A 82 5.79 21.30 -13.73
C LEU A 82 6.76 21.47 -14.92
N PHE A 83 6.95 20.45 -15.77
CA PHE A 83 7.82 20.52 -16.94
C PHE A 83 7.33 21.44 -18.06
N PHE A 84 6.07 21.91 -18.02
CA PHE A 84 5.61 23.01 -18.89
C PHE A 84 6.08 24.38 -18.38
N GLN A 85 6.83 24.41 -17.27
CA GLN A 85 7.39 25.61 -16.64
C GLN A 85 6.33 26.69 -16.41
N PRO A 86 5.24 26.40 -15.67
CA PRO A 86 4.30 27.44 -15.29
C PRO A 86 5.02 28.52 -14.44
N PRO A 87 4.39 29.69 -14.21
CA PRO A 87 4.92 30.71 -13.32
C PRO A 87 5.42 30.13 -11.99
N GLU A 88 6.52 30.65 -11.46
CA GLU A 88 7.24 30.07 -10.31
C GLU A 88 6.35 29.88 -9.08
N ILE A 89 5.49 30.86 -8.79
CA ILE A 89 4.49 30.79 -7.71
C ILE A 89 3.54 29.60 -7.92
N ILE A 90 3.12 29.34 -9.16
CA ILE A 90 2.26 28.22 -9.51
C ILE A 90 3.02 26.89 -9.34
N GLN A 91 4.29 26.81 -9.73
CA GLN A 91 5.12 25.63 -9.49
C GLN A 91 5.22 25.30 -7.99
N ALA A 92 5.48 26.31 -7.17
CA ALA A 92 5.55 26.15 -5.71
C ALA A 92 4.22 25.66 -5.13
N ILE A 93 3.10 26.26 -5.54
CA ILE A 93 1.75 25.87 -5.10
C ILE A 93 1.45 24.42 -5.48
N ILE A 94 1.70 24.02 -6.74
CA ILE A 94 1.49 22.65 -7.21
C ILE A 94 2.31 21.68 -6.36
N ALA A 95 3.59 21.96 -6.16
CA ALA A 95 4.49 21.08 -5.42
C ALA A 95 4.06 20.90 -3.96
N LEU A 96 3.67 21.99 -3.28
CA LEU A 96 3.21 21.96 -1.88
C LEU A 96 1.87 21.24 -1.73
N ILE A 97 0.91 21.48 -2.62
CA ILE A 97 -0.41 20.82 -2.59
C ILE A 97 -0.23 19.31 -2.74
N ILE A 98 0.53 18.88 -3.76
CA ILE A 98 0.69 17.45 -4.05
C ILE A 98 1.47 16.75 -2.95
N TRP A 99 2.55 17.37 -2.46
CA TRP A 99 3.28 16.84 -1.32
C TRP A 99 2.37 16.70 -0.09
N THR A 100 1.49 17.68 0.17
CA THR A 100 0.54 17.62 1.28
C THR A 100 -0.46 16.47 1.14
N ILE A 101 -0.96 16.23 -0.07
CA ILE A 101 -1.83 15.08 -0.38
C ILE A 101 -1.09 13.77 -0.09
N ASN A 102 0.14 13.64 -0.59
CA ASN A 102 0.97 12.45 -0.36
C ASN A 102 1.26 12.25 1.13
N TYR A 103 1.57 13.32 1.87
CA TYR A 103 1.83 13.27 3.30
C TYR A 103 0.62 12.76 4.07
N ARG A 104 -0.56 13.36 3.83
CA ARG A 104 -1.80 12.95 4.49
C ARG A 104 -2.15 11.49 4.19
N THR A 105 -1.98 11.08 2.93
CA THR A 105 -2.26 9.72 2.48
C THR A 105 -1.29 8.72 3.11
N ALA A 106 0.00 9.01 3.10
CA ALA A 106 1.03 8.17 3.69
C ALA A 106 0.88 8.10 5.22
N ALA A 107 0.57 9.21 5.89
CA ALA A 107 0.32 9.24 7.33
C ALA A 107 -0.90 8.38 7.69
N PHE A 108 -2.00 8.51 6.94
CA PHE A 108 -3.18 7.66 7.10
C PHE A 108 -2.82 6.18 6.96
N LEU A 109 -2.15 5.80 5.87
CA LEU A 109 -1.73 4.42 5.63
C LEU A 109 -0.78 3.89 6.71
N SER A 110 0.11 4.74 7.24
CA SER A 110 1.06 4.34 8.29
C SER A 110 0.39 4.05 9.63
N ALA A 111 -0.77 4.67 9.89
CA ALA A 111 -1.54 4.51 11.10
C ALA A 111 -2.54 3.34 11.03
N LEU A 112 -2.82 2.82 9.84
CA LEU A 112 -3.70 1.67 9.66
C LEU A 112 -3.00 0.41 10.17
N SER A 113 -3.63 -0.27 11.13
CA SER A 113 -3.40 -1.69 11.39
C SER A 113 -4.28 -2.51 10.44
N GLY A 114 -3.73 -3.61 9.92
CA GLY A 114 -4.52 -4.52 9.11
C GLY A 114 -5.44 -5.35 10.00
N LYS A 115 -6.62 -5.71 9.50
CA LYS A 115 -7.45 -6.77 10.10
C LYS A 115 -7.27 -8.01 9.24
N SER A 116 -6.78 -9.07 9.86
CA SER A 116 -6.73 -10.40 9.24
C SER A 116 -7.58 -11.35 10.06
N TYR A 117 -8.14 -12.35 9.42
CA TYR A 117 -8.81 -13.44 10.09
C TYR A 117 -7.89 -14.64 10.06
N ARG A 118 -7.66 -15.27 11.21
CA ARG A 118 -6.84 -16.47 11.34
C ARG A 118 -7.65 -17.65 11.84
N CYS A 119 -7.46 -18.80 11.22
CA CYS A 119 -8.05 -20.06 11.64
C CYS A 119 -6.94 -21.08 11.87
N LYS A 120 -6.94 -21.76 13.02
CA LYS A 120 -5.99 -22.87 13.26
C LYS A 120 -6.28 -24.00 12.27
N TRP A 121 -5.22 -24.55 11.67
CA TRP A 121 -5.35 -25.59 10.66
C TRP A 121 -4.37 -26.74 10.91
N ASP A 122 -4.85 -27.97 10.82
CA ASP A 122 -4.00 -29.15 10.82
C ASP A 122 -3.44 -29.38 9.41
N PRO A 123 -2.10 -29.35 9.21
CA PRO A 123 -1.48 -29.59 7.90
C PRO A 123 -1.82 -30.95 7.27
N ARG A 124 -2.24 -31.92 8.09
CA ARG A 124 -2.63 -33.26 7.64
C ARG A 124 -4.02 -33.28 7.02
N VAL A 125 -4.86 -32.29 7.36
CA VAL A 125 -6.21 -32.16 6.81
C VAL A 125 -6.11 -31.45 5.46
N PRO A 126 -6.58 -32.08 4.36
CA PRO A 126 -6.61 -31.44 3.05
C PRO A 126 -7.55 -30.23 3.08
N LEU A 127 -7.27 -29.24 2.23
CA LEU A 127 -8.15 -28.08 2.12
C LEU A 127 -9.51 -28.53 1.55
N PRO A 128 -10.64 -28.16 2.17
CA PRO A 128 -11.97 -28.52 1.67
C PRO A 128 -12.18 -27.87 0.32
N GLU A 129 -12.96 -28.52 -0.56
CA GLU A 129 -13.40 -27.89 -1.79
C GLU A 129 -14.47 -26.84 -1.47
N ILE A 130 -14.37 -25.69 -2.13
CA ILE A 130 -15.25 -24.53 -1.89
C ILE A 130 -15.70 -24.07 -3.26
N ASP A 131 -17.01 -23.95 -3.44
CA ASP A 131 -17.59 -23.51 -4.70
C ASP A 131 -17.13 -22.10 -5.07
N GLY A 132 -16.64 -21.96 -6.29
CA GLY A 132 -16.09 -20.69 -6.80
C GLY A 132 -14.67 -20.36 -6.32
N ALA A 133 -14.02 -21.24 -5.55
CA ALA A 133 -12.62 -21.06 -5.18
C ALA A 133 -11.67 -21.50 -6.29
N THR A 134 -10.67 -20.65 -6.61
CA THR A 134 -9.56 -21.03 -7.47
C THR A 134 -8.39 -21.50 -6.60
N TYR A 135 -8.10 -22.80 -6.66
CA TYR A 135 -7.01 -23.42 -5.89
C TYR A 135 -5.66 -23.26 -6.60
N LEU A 136 -4.69 -22.70 -5.88
CA LEU A 136 -3.28 -22.65 -6.28
C LEU A 136 -2.54 -23.87 -5.72
N HIS A 137 -2.87 -24.27 -4.50
CA HIS A 137 -2.32 -25.43 -3.81
C HIS A 137 -3.43 -26.16 -3.04
N ARG A 138 -3.49 -27.49 -3.17
CA ARG A 138 -4.47 -28.35 -2.48
C ARG A 138 -4.00 -28.85 -1.10
N LYS A 139 -2.71 -28.69 -0.80
CA LYS A 139 -2.10 -29.01 0.50
C LYS A 139 -1.68 -27.73 1.19
N TRP A 140 -1.70 -27.76 2.52
CA TRP A 140 -1.23 -26.62 3.31
C TRP A 140 0.24 -26.30 2.98
N ALA A 141 0.52 -25.01 2.78
CA ALA A 141 1.83 -24.44 2.52
C ALA A 141 1.86 -22.99 3.03
N ALA A 142 3.03 -22.48 3.41
CA ALA A 142 3.22 -21.09 3.83
C ALA A 142 3.22 -20.12 2.63
N ARG A 143 2.15 -20.14 1.83
CA ARG A 143 1.96 -19.47 0.55
C ARG A 143 0.46 -19.21 0.32
N PRO A 144 0.06 -18.43 -0.70
CA PRO A 144 -1.33 -18.39 -1.15
C PRO A 144 -1.83 -19.79 -1.53
N LEU A 145 -2.95 -20.22 -0.97
CA LEU A 145 -3.50 -21.57 -1.14
C LEU A 145 -4.66 -21.57 -2.14
N PHE A 146 -5.62 -20.69 -1.94
CA PHE A 146 -6.76 -20.53 -2.82
C PHE A 146 -7.33 -19.11 -2.72
N ARG A 147 -8.11 -18.73 -3.71
CA ARG A 147 -8.77 -17.43 -3.81
C ARG A 147 -10.26 -17.62 -4.02
N ILE A 148 -11.08 -16.83 -3.31
CA ILE A 148 -12.53 -16.76 -3.50
C ILE A 148 -12.86 -15.30 -3.86
N GLY A 149 -13.21 -15.05 -5.12
CA GLY A 149 -13.39 -13.68 -5.63
C GLY A 149 -12.11 -12.84 -5.46
N SER A 150 -12.16 -11.79 -4.65
CA SER A 150 -11.00 -10.96 -4.29
C SER A 150 -10.27 -11.41 -3.02
N ASN A 151 -10.84 -12.30 -2.22
CA ASN A 151 -10.28 -12.73 -0.95
C ASN A 151 -9.25 -13.85 -1.15
N VAL A 152 -8.05 -13.67 -0.61
CA VAL A 152 -6.94 -14.62 -0.73
C VAL A 152 -6.71 -15.32 0.60
N VAL A 153 -6.81 -16.65 0.59
CA VAL A 153 -6.45 -17.48 1.74
C VAL A 153 -5.03 -17.98 1.59
N ARG A 154 -4.23 -17.76 2.63
CA ARG A 154 -2.82 -18.18 2.68
C ARG A 154 -2.53 -18.99 3.93
N GLY A 155 -1.61 -19.94 3.83
CA GLY A 155 -1.08 -20.60 5.01
C GLY A 155 -0.03 -19.71 5.67
N ILE A 156 -0.07 -19.61 7.00
CA ILE A 156 0.92 -18.90 7.81
C ILE A 156 1.38 -19.78 8.98
N ARG A 157 2.64 -19.59 9.40
CA ARG A 157 3.16 -20.13 10.66
C ARG A 157 3.36 -18.99 11.63
N VAL A 158 2.78 -19.11 12.83
CA VAL A 158 2.94 -18.13 13.91
C VAL A 158 3.46 -18.88 15.12
N GLY A 159 4.77 -18.78 15.38
CA GLY A 159 5.43 -19.61 16.39
C GLY A 159 5.36 -21.10 16.03
N SER A 160 4.80 -21.91 16.93
CA SER A 160 4.53 -23.34 16.71
C SER A 160 3.20 -23.62 15.99
N ASP A 161 2.32 -22.63 15.88
CA ASP A 161 0.98 -22.82 15.35
C ASP A 161 0.97 -22.70 13.82
N ILE A 162 0.25 -23.63 13.19
CA ILE A 162 -0.01 -23.64 11.76
C ILE A 162 -1.45 -23.17 11.53
N MET A 163 -1.59 -22.14 10.70
CA MET A 163 -2.86 -21.44 10.52
C MET A 163 -3.14 -21.14 9.05
N LEU A 164 -4.42 -20.86 8.76
CA LEU A 164 -4.87 -20.15 7.58
C LEU A 164 -5.10 -18.68 7.95
N GLU A 165 -4.73 -17.78 7.06
CA GLU A 165 -4.99 -16.34 7.16
C GLU A 165 -5.77 -15.88 5.93
N SER A 166 -6.74 -15.01 6.15
CA SER A 166 -7.68 -14.50 5.14
C SER A 166 -8.05 -13.05 5.45
N ASP A 167 -8.42 -12.27 4.43
CA ASP A 167 -8.81 -10.87 4.60
C ASP A 167 -10.24 -10.73 5.14
N THR A 168 -11.09 -11.74 4.89
CA THR A 168 -12.44 -11.88 5.48
C THR A 168 -12.66 -13.31 5.98
N PRO A 169 -13.54 -13.55 6.97
CA PRO A 169 -13.86 -14.90 7.42
C PRO A 169 -14.59 -15.66 6.32
N ILE A 170 -14.27 -16.94 6.18
CA ILE A 170 -14.87 -17.82 5.15
C ILE A 170 -15.60 -18.96 5.86
N THR A 171 -16.82 -19.23 5.42
CA THR A 171 -17.55 -20.41 5.85
C THR A 171 -17.11 -21.60 5.03
N PHE A 172 -16.49 -22.58 5.67
CA PHE A 172 -16.25 -23.88 5.04
C PHE A 172 -17.54 -24.70 5.11
N THR A 173 -18.18 -24.93 3.97
CA THR A 173 -19.22 -25.94 3.84
C THR A 173 -18.55 -27.28 3.58
N PHE A 174 -18.51 -28.14 4.60
CA PHE A 174 -18.15 -29.53 4.42
C PHE A 174 -19.40 -30.25 3.90
N SER A 175 -19.33 -30.85 2.71
CA SER A 175 -20.35 -31.81 2.30
C SER A 175 -20.14 -33.06 3.15
N ASP A 176 -21.03 -33.31 4.11
CA ASP A 176 -21.12 -34.60 4.78
C ASP A 176 -21.55 -35.64 3.72
N GLU A 177 -20.61 -36.49 3.29
CA GLU A 177 -20.92 -37.79 2.67
C GLU A 177 -21.03 -38.87 3.76
#